data_AF-A0A499R6S9-F1
#
_entry.id   AF-A0A499R6S9-F1
#
_cell.length_a   1.000
_cell.length_b   1.000
_cell.length_c   1.000
_cell.angle_alpha   90.00
_cell.angle_beta   90.00
_cell.angle_gamma   90.00
#
_symmetry.space_group_name_H-M   'P 1'
#
loop_
_entity.id
_entity.type
_entity.pdbx_description
1 polymer ?
#
loop_
_entity_poly.entity_id
_entity_poly.type
_entity_poly.pdbx_seq_one_letter_code
_entity_poly.pdbx_strand_id
1 'polypeptide(L)'
;LYIASHSSAEKDITPLEDLLRARAELARLVGRQSFAHMTLDDKMAKTPENVVNFLDALRRHTQPSAESALRALSARKHAHHALSSPPTIQAWDRDFYC
;
A
#
# COMPACT_ATOMS: atom_id res chain seq x y z
N LEU A 1 -18.85 -4.99 4.95
CA LEU A 1 -17.77 -5.85 5.48
C LEU A 1 -16.40 -5.24 5.19
N TYR A 2 -16.03 -5.02 3.92
CA TYR A 2 -14.72 -4.44 3.56
C TYR A 2 -14.38 -3.12 4.28
N ILE A 3 -15.27 -2.12 4.27
CA ILE A 3 -15.00 -0.83 4.91
C ILE A 3 -14.74 -1.00 6.41
N ALA A 4 -15.60 -1.79 7.09
CA ALA A 4 -15.46 -2.06 8.51
C ALA A 4 -14.16 -2.82 8.87
N SER A 5 -13.66 -3.69 7.98
CA SER A 5 -12.38 -4.38 8.21
C SER A 5 -11.15 -3.54 7.89
N HIS A 6 -11.30 -2.47 7.10
CA HIS A 6 -10.21 -1.56 6.72
C HIS A 6 -10.32 -0.19 7.41
N SER A 7 -11.23 -0.04 8.38
CA SER A 7 -11.34 1.12 9.25
C SER A 7 -10.78 0.79 10.64
N SER A 8 -10.01 1.70 11.23
CA SER A 8 -9.59 1.63 12.64
C SER A 8 -10.40 2.61 13.49
N ALA A 9 -10.40 2.43 14.82
CA ALA A 9 -11.03 3.39 15.70
C ALA A 9 -10.17 4.66 15.78
N GLU A 10 -10.81 5.83 15.91
CA GLU A 10 -10.10 7.12 15.96
C GLU A 10 -9.10 7.19 17.12
N LYS A 11 -9.42 6.54 18.24
CA LYS A 11 -8.53 6.39 19.40
C LYS A 11 -7.20 5.66 19.09
N ASP A 12 -7.14 4.87 18.02
CA ASP A 12 -5.94 4.11 17.64
C ASP A 12 -4.94 4.98 16.84
N ILE A 13 -5.37 6.15 16.36
CA ILE A 13 -4.53 7.10 15.62
C ILE A 13 -3.46 7.70 16.54
N THR A 14 -3.84 8.14 17.75
CA THR A 14 -2.91 8.79 18.68
C THR A 14 -1.72 7.88 19.06
N PRO A 15 -1.91 6.61 19.48
CA PRO A 15 -0.79 5.69 19.72
C PRO A 15 0.11 5.48 18.49
N LEU A 16 -0.45 5.45 17.28
CA LEU A 16 0.33 5.33 16.05
C LEU A 16 1.22 6.57 15.84
N GLU A 17 0.67 7.76 16.00
CA GLU A 17 1.46 9.00 15.90
C GLU A 17 2.58 9.07 16.93
N ASP A 18 2.29 8.68 18.17
CA ASP A 18 3.27 8.67 19.25
C ASP A 18 4.39 7.65 18.97
N LEU A 19 4.04 6.48 18.44
CA LEU A 19 5.02 5.50 17.98
C LEU A 19 5.89 6.05 16.84
N LEU A 20 5.31 6.78 15.88
CA LEU A 20 6.07 7.39 14.78
C LEU A 20 7.03 8.47 15.29
N ARG A 21 6.59 9.31 16.24
CA ARG A 21 7.44 10.31 16.92
C ARG A 21 8.59 9.65 17.68
N ALA A 22 8.29 8.63 18.49
CA ALA A 22 9.30 7.91 19.26
C ALA A 22 10.34 7.23 18.35
N ARG A 23 9.92 6.65 17.22
CA ARG A 23 10.83 6.07 16.22
C ARG A 23 11.76 7.12 15.59
N ALA A 24 11.24 8.31 15.28
CA ALA A 24 12.05 9.40 14.73
C ALA A 24 13.07 9.91 15.77
N GLU A 25 12.65 10.07 17.03
CA GLU A 25 13.53 10.47 18.12
C GLU A 25 14.65 9.44 18.36
N LEU A 26 14.29 8.15 18.43
CA LEU A 26 15.26 7.06 18.59
C LEU A 26 16.33 7.10 17.48
N ALA A 27 15.92 7.23 16.22
CA ALA A 27 16.86 7.29 15.11
C ALA A 27 17.85 8.46 15.26
N ARG A 28 17.36 9.65 15.65
CA ARG A 28 18.20 10.82 15.89
C ARG A 28 19.19 10.59 17.04
N LEU A 29 18.75 9.99 18.13
CA LEU A 29 19.59 9.69 19.30
C LEU A 29 20.76 8.76 18.97
N VAL A 30 20.54 7.77 18.09
CA VAL A 30 21.59 6.84 17.65
C VAL A 30 22.37 7.34 16.42
N GLY A 31 22.20 8.60 16.03
CA GLY A 31 22.96 9.21 14.94
C GLY A 31 22.56 8.74 13.54
N ARG A 32 21.29 8.36 13.33
CA ARG A 32 20.72 7.99 12.04
C ARG A 32 19.72 9.03 11.54
N GLN A 33 19.64 9.18 10.22
CA GLN A 33 18.79 10.19 9.57
C GLN A 33 17.29 9.94 9.75
N SER A 34 16.87 8.67 9.75
CA SER A 34 15.49 8.27 10.01
C SER A 34 15.44 6.85 10.56
N PHE A 35 14.29 6.46 11.12
CA PHE A 35 14.09 5.10 11.61
C PHE A 35 14.25 4.05 10.50
N ALA A 36 13.91 4.40 9.26
CA ALA A 36 14.13 3.52 8.10
C ALA A 36 15.62 3.32 7.81
N HIS A 37 16.44 4.38 7.83
CA HIS A 37 17.90 4.26 7.72
C HIS A 37 18.47 3.36 8.83
N MET A 38 18.08 3.63 10.08
CA MET A 38 18.50 2.82 11.23
C MET A 38 18.13 1.34 11.08
N THR A 39 16.92 1.04 10.60
CA THR A 39 16.41 -0.34 10.50
C THR A 39 16.98 -1.10 9.29
N LEU A 40 17.53 -0.41 8.29
CA LEU A 40 18.01 -1.03 7.05
C LEU A 40 19.52 -1.26 7.04
N ASP A 41 20.27 -0.71 7.99
CA ASP A 41 21.73 -0.81 8.09
C ASP A 41 22.25 -2.25 7.94
N ASP A 42 21.64 -3.19 8.66
CA ASP A 42 22.01 -4.60 8.68
C ASP A 42 21.29 -5.43 7.61
N LYS A 43 20.31 -4.84 6.92
CA LYS A 43 19.52 -5.51 5.88
C LYS A 43 20.21 -5.45 4.53
N MET A 44 19.77 -6.32 3.60
CA MET A 44 20.31 -6.34 2.23
C MET A 44 20.01 -5.05 1.46
N ALA A 45 18.88 -4.40 1.72
CA ALA A 45 18.49 -3.18 1.03
C ALA A 45 19.36 -1.95 1.41
N LYS A 46 20.01 -1.97 2.58
CA LYS A 46 20.93 -0.94 3.11
C LYS A 46 20.31 0.43 3.41
N THR A 47 19.55 1.01 2.49
CA THR A 47 18.99 2.36 2.65
C THR A 47 17.54 2.39 2.18
N PRO A 48 16.72 3.31 2.70
CA PRO A 48 15.33 3.46 2.24
C PRO A 48 15.24 3.87 0.77
N GLU A 49 16.22 4.59 0.23
CA GLU A 49 16.27 4.97 -1.20
C GLU A 49 16.36 3.72 -2.09
N ASN A 50 17.16 2.73 -1.70
CA ASN A 50 17.22 1.45 -2.42
C ASN A 50 15.88 0.71 -2.38
N VAL A 51 15.17 0.76 -1.25
CA VAL A 51 13.82 0.19 -1.13
C VAL A 51 12.85 0.91 -2.06
N VAL A 52 12.85 2.26 -2.07
CA VAL A 52 11.99 3.06 -2.94
C VAL A 52 12.30 2.77 -4.41
N ASN A 53 13.57 2.75 -4.80
CA ASN A 53 14.00 2.44 -6.16
C ASN A 53 13.53 1.04 -6.60
N PHE A 54 13.64 0.05 -5.71
CA PHE A 54 13.14 -1.30 -5.97
C PHE A 54 11.62 -1.31 -6.18
N LEU A 55 10.85 -0.67 -5.29
CA LEU A 55 9.39 -0.59 -5.39
C LEU A 55 8.95 0.15 -6.65
N ASP A 56 9.67 1.21 -7.05
CA ASP A 56 9.38 1.95 -8.28
C ASP A 56 9.71 1.16 -9.55
N ALA A 57 10.81 0.41 -9.56
CA ALA A 57 11.12 -0.51 -10.65
C ALA A 57 10.07 -1.63 -10.75
N LEU A 58 9.70 -2.23 -9.61
CA LEU A 58 8.67 -3.26 -9.55
C LEU A 58 7.34 -2.72 -10.07
N ARG A 59 6.89 -1.56 -9.59
CA ARG A 59 5.65 -0.90 -10.03
C ARG A 59 5.64 -0.72 -11.55
N ARG A 60 6.70 -0.16 -12.14
CA ARG A 60 6.79 0.05 -13.59
C ARG A 60 6.64 -1.24 -14.38
N HIS A 61 7.23 -2.34 -13.91
CA HIS A 61 7.13 -3.63 -14.56
C HIS A 61 5.78 -4.32 -14.36
N THR A 62 5.15 -4.16 -13.20
CA THR A 62 3.88 -4.83 -12.89
C THR A 62 2.65 -4.04 -13.33
N GLN A 63 2.78 -2.74 -13.59
CA GLN A 63 1.67 -1.85 -13.92
C GLN A 63 0.84 -2.33 -15.12
N PRO A 64 1.42 -2.74 -16.27
CA PRO A 64 0.61 -3.20 -17.41
C PRO A 64 -0.25 -4.42 -17.07
N SER A 65 0.29 -5.37 -16.30
CA SER A 65 -0.44 -6.55 -15.83
C SER A 65 -1.54 -6.17 -14.84
N ALA A 66 -1.27 -5.24 -13.92
CA ALA A 66 -2.27 -4.75 -12.97
C ALA A 66 -3.44 -4.04 -13.66
N GLU A 67 -3.16 -3.18 -14.65
CA GLU A 67 -4.18 -2.52 -15.45
C GLU A 67 -5.02 -3.52 -16.27
N SER A 68 -4.38 -4.56 -16.83
CA SER A 68 -5.09 -5.64 -17.53
C SER A 68 -6.01 -6.41 -16.59
N ALA A 69 -5.56 -6.71 -15.37
CA ALA A 69 -6.38 -7.37 -14.37
C ALA A 69 -7.58 -6.50 -13.98
N LEU A 70 -7.39 -5.19 -13.75
CA LEU A 70 -8.48 -4.26 -13.44
C LEU A 70 -9.51 -4.16 -14.57
N ARG A 71 -9.07 -4.15 -15.84
CA ARG A 71 -9.98 -4.20 -16.99
C ARG A 71 -10.79 -5.49 -17.02
N ALA A 72 -10.17 -6.63 -16.72
CA ALA A 72 -10.87 -7.92 -16.65
C ALA A 72 -11.93 -7.94 -15.54
N LEU A 73 -11.62 -7.41 -14.36
CA LEU A 73 -12.59 -7.25 -13.27
C LEU A 73 -13.75 -6.34 -13.69
N SER A 74 -13.46 -5.20 -14.33
CA SER A 74 -14.48 -4.26 -14.81
C SER A 74 -15.41 -4.91 -15.83
N ALA A 75 -14.86 -5.68 -16.78
CA ALA A 75 -15.65 -6.43 -17.76
C ALA A 75 -16.56 -7.49 -17.10
N ARG A 76 -16.05 -8.24 -16.12
CA ARG A 76 -16.86 -9.23 -15.36
C ARG A 76 -18.02 -8.56 -14.62
N LYS A 77 -17.75 -7.47 -13.90
CA LYS A 77 -18.77 -6.69 -13.18
C LYS A 77 -19.80 -6.07 -14.13
N HIS A 78 -19.34 -5.53 -15.26
CA HIS A 78 -20.19 -4.97 -16.31
C HIS A 78 -21.19 -6.01 -16.84
N ALA A 79 -20.69 -7.21 -17.17
CA ALA A 79 -21.53 -8.31 -17.66
C ALA A 79 -22.49 -8.84 -16.58
N HIS A 80 -22.02 -9.00 -15.34
CA HIS A 80 -22.84 -9.52 -14.24
C HIS A 80 -24.04 -8.62 -13.91
N HIS A 81 -23.89 -7.30 -14.04
CA HIS A 81 -24.95 -6.32 -13.75
C HIS A 81 -25.65 -5.75 -14.99
N ALA A 82 -25.30 -6.21 -16.20
CA ALA A 82 -25.82 -5.71 -17.47
C ALA A 82 -25.81 -4.16 -17.56
N LEU A 83 -24.70 -3.55 -17.15
CA LEU A 83 -24.56 -2.09 -17.12
C LEU A 83 -24.44 -1.52 -18.53
N SER A 84 -24.72 -0.23 -18.69
CA SER A 84 -24.59 0.49 -19.96
C SER A 84 -23.16 0.94 -20.26
N SER A 85 -22.29 1.03 -19.26
CA SER A 85 -20.89 1.40 -19.40
C SER A 85 -20.00 0.70 -18.36
N PRO A 86 -18.69 0.49 -18.65
CA PRO A 86 -17.77 -0.16 -17.74
C PRO A 86 -17.67 0.57 -16.39
N PRO A 87 -17.95 -0.11 -15.26
CA PRO A 87 -17.92 0.53 -13.96
C PRO A 87 -16.48 0.70 -13.44
N THR A 88 -16.28 1.71 -12.60
CA THR A 88 -15.09 1.84 -11.76
C THR A 88 -15.05 0.69 -10.75
N ILE A 89 -13.93 -0.02 -10.73
CA ILE A 89 -13.67 -1.08 -9.76
C ILE A 89 -13.38 -0.49 -8.39
N GLN A 90 -14.16 -0.91 -7.40
CA GLN A 90 -14.00 -0.57 -5.99
C GLN A 90 -13.10 -1.61 -5.31
N ALA A 91 -12.52 -1.25 -4.17
CA ALA A 91 -11.55 -2.12 -3.51
C ALA A 91 -12.13 -3.49 -3.08
N TRP A 92 -13.42 -3.53 -2.71
CA TRP A 92 -14.13 -4.78 -2.37
C TRP A 92 -14.57 -5.61 -3.58
N ASP A 93 -14.52 -5.06 -4.80
CA ASP A 93 -14.87 -5.83 -6.01
C ASP A 93 -13.81 -6.90 -6.33
N ARG A 94 -12.56 -6.69 -5.86
CA ARG A 94 -11.46 -7.61 -6.10
C ARG A 94 -11.78 -9.01 -5.58
N ASP A 95 -12.22 -9.13 -4.33
CA ASP A 95 -12.44 -10.44 -3.70
C ASP A 95 -13.61 -11.21 -4.32
N PHE A 96 -14.57 -10.50 -4.94
CA PHE A 96 -15.74 -11.11 -5.57
C PHE A 96 -15.49 -11.52 -7.03
N TYR A 97 -14.73 -10.70 -7.78
CA TYR A 97 -14.57 -10.87 -9.23
C TYR A 97 -13.20 -11.41 -9.66
N CYS A 98 -12.22 -11.57 -8.77
CA CYS A 98 -10.89 -12.13 -9.09
C CYS A 98 -10.98 -13.56 -9.64
#